data_AF-A0AAW2YPS1-F1
#
_entry.id   AF-A0AAW2YPS1-F1
#
_cell.length_a   1.000
_cell.length_b   1.000
_cell.length_c   1.000
_cell.angle_alpha   90.00
_cell.angle_beta   90.00
_cell.angle_gamma   90.00
#
_symmetry.space_group_name_H-M   'P 1'
#
loop_
_entity.id
_entity.type
_entity.pdbx_description
1 polymer ?
#
loop_
_entity_poly.entity_id
_entity_poly.type
_entity_poly.pdbx_seq_one_letter_code
_entity_poly.pdbx_strand_id
1 'polypeptide(L)'
;MLGTVGYEARLDATVISDTVNVASRLKALTKAFGVFIIVSSSVIDRYEIELLEQADQQAEVADNHPVTPLSAHKRTPSLLTLVQEEENSLQSFTFGSSKAKSNSEVHFDDRSDDSSCSYYQQKIKYRRLGSFILKGKNVPYELYEVYDLNWYLRHETLKEHEEKLEAFRVGLELFSDMKTLPAALRHFQQLHAAHPREAIMNFYCKACQAYMNEKLPDDWKGEIKTDKSGDIL
;
A
#
# COMPACT_ATOMS: atom_id res chain seq x y z
N MET A 1 2.15 -22.20 -9.45
CA MET A 1 2.26 -23.59 -8.98
C MET A 1 2.77 -23.58 -7.54
N LEU A 2 2.20 -24.40 -6.67
CA LEU A 2 2.74 -24.68 -5.34
C LEU A 2 3.54 -25.99 -5.45
N GLY A 3 4.77 -26.03 -4.96
CA GLY A 3 5.63 -27.21 -5.04
C GLY A 3 6.49 -27.34 -3.80
N THR A 4 6.82 -28.57 -3.41
CA THR A 4 7.74 -28.85 -2.30
C THR A 4 9.15 -28.99 -2.83
N VAL A 5 10.10 -28.24 -2.27
CA VAL A 5 11.54 -28.34 -2.58
C VAL A 5 12.24 -28.92 -1.35
N GLY A 6 12.95 -30.02 -1.52
CA GLY A 6 13.78 -30.57 -0.45
C GLY A 6 14.05 -32.07 -0.54
N TYR A 7 14.92 -32.57 0.35
CA TYR A 7 15.28 -33.99 0.49
C TYR A 7 14.43 -34.63 1.58
N GLU A 8 14.36 -35.97 1.65
CA GLU A 8 13.38 -36.75 2.45
C GLU A 8 13.17 -36.31 3.92
N ALA A 9 14.12 -35.60 4.55
CA ALA A 9 14.02 -35.09 5.92
C ALA A 9 13.63 -33.61 6.08
N ARG A 10 13.53 -32.83 4.99
CA ARG A 10 13.09 -31.42 4.97
C ARG A 10 12.43 -31.11 3.63
N LEU A 11 11.10 -31.01 3.61
CA LEU A 11 10.33 -30.53 2.47
C LEU A 11 9.84 -29.11 2.77
N ASP A 12 10.38 -28.11 2.07
CA ASP A 12 9.87 -26.73 2.14
C ASP A 12 8.82 -26.52 1.04
N ALA A 13 7.61 -26.14 1.43
CA ALA A 13 6.57 -25.74 0.47
C ALA A 13 6.90 -24.35 -0.09
N THR A 14 7.18 -24.28 -1.39
CA THR A 14 7.52 -23.05 -2.12
C THR A 14 6.46 -22.77 -3.19
N VAL A 15 6.03 -21.51 -3.30
CA VAL A 15 5.18 -21.06 -4.41
C VAL A 15 6.09 -20.54 -5.53
N ILE A 16 6.00 -21.15 -6.71
CA ILE A 16 6.66 -20.66 -7.92
C ILE A 16 5.56 -20.11 -8.84
N SER A 17 5.55 -18.79 -9.02
CA SER A 17 4.62 -18.10 -9.90
C SER A 17 5.18 -16.75 -10.34
N ASP A 18 4.74 -16.30 -11.52
CA ASP A 18 4.94 -14.94 -11.96
C ASP A 18 4.39 -13.91 -10.97
N THR A 19 3.30 -14.23 -10.26
CA THR A 19 2.75 -13.38 -9.20
C THR A 19 3.74 -13.17 -8.06
N VAL A 20 4.48 -14.21 -7.65
CA VAL A 20 5.50 -14.12 -6.59
C VAL A 20 6.66 -13.23 -7.06
N ASN A 21 7.07 -13.37 -8.32
CA ASN A 21 8.09 -12.53 -8.93
C ASN A 21 7.65 -11.05 -8.99
N VAL A 22 6.42 -10.77 -9.42
CA VAL A 22 5.86 -9.40 -9.42
C VAL A 22 5.81 -8.84 -8.01
N ALA A 23 5.26 -9.58 -7.04
CA ALA A 23 5.20 -9.14 -5.64
C ALA A 23 6.59 -8.81 -5.06
N SER A 24 7.61 -9.61 -5.38
CA SER A 24 8.99 -9.32 -4.96
C SER A 24 9.53 -8.02 -5.55
N ARG A 25 9.14 -7.67 -6.78
CA ARG A 25 9.51 -6.41 -7.44
C ARG A 25 8.76 -5.22 -6.83
N LEU A 26 7.46 -5.36 -6.56
CA LEU A 26 6.69 -4.32 -5.87
C LEU A 26 7.27 -4.01 -4.49
N LYS A 27 7.73 -5.03 -3.75
CA LYS A 27 8.46 -4.84 -2.48
C LYS A 27 9.79 -4.09 -2.65
N ALA A 28 10.47 -4.21 -3.77
CA ALA A 28 11.67 -3.40 -4.03
C ALA A 28 11.29 -1.92 -4.26
N LEU A 29 10.20 -1.68 -5.00
CA LEU A 29 9.69 -0.33 -5.27
C LEU A 29 9.22 0.40 -4.01
N THR A 30 8.66 -0.28 -3.00
CA THR A 30 8.26 0.38 -1.74
C THR A 30 9.43 1.11 -1.10
N LYS A 31 10.63 0.50 -1.13
CA LYS A 31 11.87 1.12 -0.62
C LYS A 31 12.31 2.31 -1.47
N ALA A 32 12.25 2.18 -2.80
CA ALA A 32 12.65 3.25 -3.71
C ALA A 32 11.73 4.47 -3.59
N PHE A 33 10.43 4.25 -3.40
CA PHE A 33 9.41 5.29 -3.34
C PHE A 33 9.19 5.84 -1.92
N GLY A 34 9.63 5.12 -0.89
CA GLY A 34 9.40 5.48 0.51
C GLY A 34 7.94 5.28 0.95
N VAL A 35 7.22 4.36 0.30
CA VAL A 35 5.80 4.06 0.57
C VAL A 35 5.67 2.73 1.31
N PHE A 36 4.59 2.53 2.06
CA PHE A 36 4.44 1.33 2.89
C PHE A 36 3.94 0.12 2.11
N ILE A 37 2.90 0.31 1.30
CA ILE A 37 2.20 -0.77 0.61
C ILE A 37 1.97 -0.36 -0.84
N ILE A 38 2.44 -1.18 -1.78
CA ILE A 38 2.15 -1.04 -3.21
C ILE A 38 1.31 -2.22 -3.66
N VAL A 39 0.27 -1.92 -4.42
CA VAL A 39 -0.58 -2.91 -5.09
C VAL A 39 -0.71 -2.59 -6.56
N SER A 40 -1.02 -3.59 -7.38
CA SER A 40 -1.39 -3.39 -8.78
C SER A 40 -2.89 -3.09 -8.91
N SER A 41 -3.31 -2.49 -10.03
CA SER A 41 -4.73 -2.31 -10.38
C SER A 41 -5.57 -3.58 -10.16
N SER A 42 -5.07 -4.76 -10.55
CA SER A 42 -5.78 -6.03 -10.38
C SER A 42 -6.17 -6.37 -8.93
N VAL A 43 -5.49 -5.79 -7.93
CA VAL A 43 -5.85 -5.95 -6.52
C VAL A 43 -6.93 -4.94 -6.12
N ILE A 44 -6.83 -3.69 -6.58
CA ILE A 44 -7.86 -2.66 -6.39
C ILE A 44 -9.20 -3.14 -6.96
N ASP A 45 -9.18 -3.61 -8.21
CA ASP A 45 -10.39 -4.06 -8.93
C ASP A 45 -11.04 -5.27 -8.26
N ARG A 46 -10.24 -6.20 -7.74
CA ARG A 46 -10.73 -7.46 -7.17
C ARG A 46 -11.37 -7.29 -5.79
N TYR A 47 -10.91 -6.32 -5.02
CA TYR A 47 -11.36 -6.10 -3.64
C TYR A 47 -12.18 -4.82 -3.50
N GLU A 48 -12.63 -4.23 -4.63
CA GLU A 48 -13.50 -3.06 -4.68
C GLU A 48 -13.05 -1.96 -3.71
N ILE A 49 -11.74 -1.71 -3.67
CA ILE A 49 -11.19 -0.69 -2.77
C ILE A 49 -11.71 0.66 -3.27
N GLU A 50 -12.57 1.32 -2.48
CA GLU A 50 -13.26 2.56 -2.87
C GLU A 50 -12.27 3.71 -3.15
N LEU A 51 -12.34 4.28 -4.35
CA LEU A 51 -11.72 5.57 -4.66
C LEU A 51 -12.53 6.65 -3.94
N LEU A 52 -12.06 7.10 -2.78
CA LEU A 52 -12.66 8.30 -2.16
C LEU A 52 -12.00 9.51 -2.79
N GLU A 53 -12.31 9.74 -4.06
CA GLU A 53 -12.06 11.03 -4.68
C GLU A 53 -13.01 12.04 -4.04
N GLN A 54 -12.37 13.02 -3.40
CA GLN A 54 -12.94 14.18 -2.72
C GLN A 54 -13.62 13.88 -1.38
N ALA A 55 -13.17 14.61 -0.36
CA ALA A 55 -13.81 14.70 0.93
C ALA A 55 -15.33 14.86 0.76
N ASP A 56 -16.08 14.06 1.52
CA ASP A 56 -17.51 14.25 1.76
C ASP A 56 -17.77 15.71 2.16
N GLN A 57 -18.06 16.58 1.19
CA GLN A 57 -18.61 17.92 1.42
C GLN A 57 -20.13 17.88 1.70
N GLN A 58 -20.70 16.71 1.99
CA GLN A 58 -22.13 16.51 2.24
C GLN A 58 -22.44 15.75 3.54
N ALA A 59 -21.53 15.75 4.51
CA ALA A 59 -21.83 15.30 5.88
C ALA A 59 -22.12 16.46 6.85
N GLU A 60 -22.86 17.48 6.40
CA GLU A 60 -23.63 18.36 7.30
C GLU A 60 -25.05 18.48 6.73
N VAL A 61 -26.03 18.39 7.63
CA VAL A 61 -27.50 18.44 7.40
C VAL A 61 -28.17 17.08 7.13
N ALA A 62 -28.39 16.30 8.20
CA ALA A 62 -29.71 15.73 8.55
C ALA A 62 -29.60 14.82 9.79
N ASP A 63 -29.88 15.38 10.95
CA ASP A 63 -30.89 14.92 11.92
C ASP A 63 -30.48 15.23 13.37
N ASN A 64 -31.25 16.16 13.94
CA ASN A 64 -31.22 16.52 15.34
C ASN A 64 -31.57 15.30 16.20
N HIS A 65 -30.55 14.64 16.74
CA HIS A 65 -30.66 13.98 18.04
C HIS A 65 -29.68 14.66 19.01
N PRO A 66 -30.11 14.99 20.25
CA PRO A 66 -29.23 15.64 21.21
C PRO A 66 -28.18 14.63 21.67
N VAL A 67 -26.99 14.68 21.08
CA VAL A 67 -25.83 13.98 21.63
C VAL A 67 -25.38 14.71 22.90
N THR A 68 -25.60 14.05 24.02
CA THR A 68 -25.09 14.43 25.33
C THR A 68 -23.56 14.43 25.26
N PRO A 69 -22.84 15.38 25.91
CA PRO A 69 -21.38 15.36 25.88
C PRO A 69 -20.88 14.11 26.61
N LEU A 70 -20.30 13.16 25.86
CA LEU A 70 -19.56 12.03 26.43
C LEU A 70 -18.31 12.59 27.13
N SER A 71 -18.44 12.70 28.46
CA SER A 71 -17.34 12.96 29.38
C SER A 71 -16.19 11.99 29.15
N ALA A 72 -14.99 12.57 29.02
CA ALA A 72 -13.68 12.00 29.34
C ALA A 72 -13.66 10.48 29.63
N HIS A 73 -13.37 9.67 28.62
CA HIS A 73 -13.00 8.27 28.82
C HIS A 73 -11.59 7.99 28.28
N LYS A 74 -10.67 7.96 29.25
CA LYS A 74 -9.44 7.18 29.40
C LYS A 74 -8.69 6.77 28.11
N ARG A 75 -7.48 7.33 28.01
CA ARG A 75 -6.35 6.96 27.14
C ARG A 75 -6.35 5.46 26.81
N THR A 76 -6.41 5.14 25.52
CA THR A 76 -6.10 3.82 24.98
C THR A 76 -4.63 3.46 25.25
N PRO A 77 -4.32 2.21 25.62
CA PRO A 77 -2.93 1.80 25.84
C PRO A 77 -2.20 1.69 24.49
N SER A 78 -0.92 2.06 24.49
CA SER A 78 -0.08 1.98 23.29
C SER A 78 0.11 0.53 22.84
N LEU A 79 0.36 0.32 21.53
CA LEU A 79 0.63 -0.99 20.91
C LEU A 79 1.69 -1.83 21.65
N LEU A 80 2.64 -1.18 22.34
CA LEU A 80 3.67 -1.84 23.15
C LEU A 80 3.08 -2.65 24.32
N THR A 81 1.99 -2.15 24.91
CA THR A 81 1.30 -2.76 26.06
C THR A 81 0.57 -4.04 25.68
N LEU A 82 0.00 -4.09 24.47
CA LEU A 82 -0.70 -5.26 23.95
C LEU A 82 0.28 -6.39 23.58
N VAL A 83 1.48 -6.02 23.11
CA VAL A 83 2.54 -7.00 22.80
C VAL A 83 3.08 -7.66 24.08
N GLN A 84 3.16 -6.92 25.18
CA GLN A 84 3.62 -7.46 26.47
C GLN A 84 2.60 -8.37 27.18
N GLU A 85 1.29 -8.22 26.90
CA GLU A 85 0.26 -9.11 27.45
C GLU A 85 0.22 -10.47 26.73
N GLU A 86 0.55 -10.53 25.44
CA GLU A 86 0.72 -11.80 24.72
C GLU A 86 1.97 -12.57 25.17
N GLU A 87 3.10 -11.89 25.39
CA GLU A 87 4.33 -12.54 25.88
C GLU A 87 4.14 -13.14 27.28
N ASN A 88 3.36 -12.48 28.15
CA ASN A 88 3.06 -12.97 29.49
C ASN A 88 2.06 -14.15 29.48
N SER A 89 1.16 -14.23 28.50
CA SER A 89 0.25 -15.38 28.36
C SER A 89 0.98 -16.66 27.91
N LEU A 90 2.07 -16.52 27.15
CA LEU A 90 2.85 -17.65 26.63
C LEU A 90 3.78 -18.32 27.66
N GLN A 91 4.01 -17.71 28.83
CA GLN A 91 4.86 -18.32 29.88
C GLN A 91 4.12 -19.32 30.80
N SER A 92 2.81 -19.53 30.63
CA SER A 92 1.99 -20.38 31.50
C SER A 92 1.79 -21.83 31.01
N PHE A 93 2.28 -22.20 29.82
CA PHE A 93 2.10 -23.56 29.28
C PHE A 93 3.22 -24.52 29.75
N THR A 94 2.91 -25.32 30.77
CA THR A 94 3.71 -26.48 31.18
C THR A 94 3.40 -27.71 30.32
N PHE A 95 4.46 -28.45 29.96
CA PHE A 95 4.44 -29.63 29.10
C PHE A 95 3.87 -30.84 29.86
N GLY A 96 2.69 -31.34 29.46
CA GLY A 96 2.05 -32.55 29.98
C GLY A 96 1.83 -33.59 28.89
N SER A 97 2.30 -34.82 29.12
CA SER A 97 2.32 -35.92 28.14
C SER A 97 0.95 -36.59 27.88
N SER A 98 0.88 -37.25 26.72
CA SER A 98 0.08 -38.46 26.39
C SER A 98 -1.42 -38.33 26.05
N LYS A 99 -1.75 -38.60 24.77
CA LYS A 99 -2.44 -39.81 24.24
C LYS A 99 -3.33 -39.45 23.04
N ALA A 100 -3.14 -40.19 21.95
CA ALA A 100 -3.99 -40.18 20.77
C ALA A 100 -5.44 -40.60 21.11
N LYS A 101 -6.43 -39.91 20.52
CA LYS A 101 -7.75 -40.47 20.22
C LYS A 101 -8.35 -39.84 18.96
N SER A 102 -8.95 -40.74 18.19
CA SER A 102 -9.59 -40.67 16.88
C SER A 102 -10.72 -39.67 16.71
N ASN A 103 -10.86 -39.20 15.46
CA ASN A 103 -12.08 -38.87 14.71
C ASN A 103 -13.22 -38.14 15.44
N SER A 104 -13.33 -36.84 15.15
CA SER A 104 -14.60 -36.14 15.02
C SER A 104 -14.48 -35.14 13.87
N GLU A 105 -15.38 -35.27 12.89
CA GLU A 105 -15.52 -34.34 11.78
C GLU A 105 -15.59 -32.90 12.30
N VAL A 106 -14.69 -32.04 11.81
CA VAL A 106 -14.72 -30.61 12.12
C VAL A 106 -15.86 -30.01 11.30
N HIS A 107 -17.01 -29.85 11.94
CA HIS A 107 -18.04 -28.96 11.45
C HIS A 107 -17.49 -27.53 11.58
N PHE A 108 -17.20 -26.89 10.44
CA PHE A 108 -16.94 -25.45 10.43
C PHE A 108 -18.27 -24.76 10.73
N ASP A 109 -18.47 -24.41 12.00
CA ASP A 109 -19.54 -23.51 12.42
C ASP A 109 -19.23 -22.16 11.76
N ASP A 110 -20.02 -21.81 10.74
CA ASP A 110 -20.05 -20.51 10.07
C ASP A 110 -20.64 -19.48 11.05
N ARG A 111 -19.88 -19.17 12.10
CA ARG A 111 -20.17 -18.03 12.98
C ARG A 111 -19.49 -16.82 12.39
N SER A 112 -20.21 -16.21 11.47
CA SER A 112 -20.15 -14.79 11.16
C SER A 112 -20.46 -13.96 12.41
N ASP A 113 -19.53 -13.91 13.36
CA ASP A 113 -19.48 -12.82 14.36
C ASP A 113 -18.43 -11.81 13.89
N ASP A 114 -18.79 -11.12 12.82
CA ASP A 114 -18.01 -10.06 12.14
C ASP A 114 -17.99 -8.74 12.95
N SER A 115 -18.34 -8.81 14.24
CA SER A 115 -18.46 -7.69 15.15
C SER A 115 -17.12 -7.04 15.47
N SER A 116 -16.01 -7.79 15.39
CA SER A 116 -14.65 -7.26 15.53
C SER A 116 -14.14 -6.56 14.26
N CYS A 117 -14.76 -6.82 13.09
CA CYS A 117 -14.43 -6.13 11.84
C CYS A 117 -15.09 -4.75 11.73
N SER A 118 -16.13 -4.47 12.54
CA SER A 118 -16.77 -3.15 12.61
C SER A 118 -15.83 -2.04 13.14
N TYR A 119 -14.77 -2.41 13.87
CA TYR A 119 -13.80 -1.46 14.43
C TYR A 119 -12.85 -0.87 13.36
N TYR A 120 -12.69 -1.56 12.22
CA TYR A 120 -11.89 -1.10 11.08
C TYR A 120 -12.75 -0.65 9.90
N GLN A 121 -13.91 -0.02 10.15
CA GLN A 121 -14.63 0.77 9.14
C GLN A 121 -13.87 2.04 8.70
N GLN A 122 -12.55 2.08 8.89
CA GLN A 122 -11.70 3.07 8.23
C GLN A 122 -11.57 2.66 6.76
N LYS A 123 -12.19 3.45 5.89
CA LYS A 123 -12.13 3.25 4.46
C LYS A 123 -10.66 3.30 4.00
N ILE A 124 -10.17 2.18 3.47
CA ILE A 124 -8.83 2.06 2.90
C ILE A 124 -8.68 3.10 1.79
N LYS A 125 -7.63 3.94 1.89
CA LYS A 125 -7.33 4.95 0.87
C LYS A 125 -6.23 4.45 -0.05
N TYR A 126 -6.20 4.97 -1.27
CA TYR A 126 -5.11 4.71 -2.19
C TYR A 126 -4.84 5.90 -3.11
N ARG A 127 -3.60 5.97 -3.61
CA ARG A 127 -3.17 6.95 -4.63
C ARG A 127 -2.46 6.25 -5.77
N ARG A 128 -2.67 6.71 -7.01
CA ARG A 128 -1.95 6.21 -8.18
C ARG A 128 -0.47 6.62 -8.09
N LEU A 129 0.42 5.66 -8.30
CA LEU A 129 1.88 5.88 -8.33
C LEU A 129 2.42 5.99 -9.74
N GLY A 130 1.75 5.42 -10.73
CA GLY A 130 2.13 5.46 -12.15
C GLY A 130 2.11 4.10 -12.83
N SER A 131 2.64 4.07 -14.05
CA SER A 131 2.72 2.89 -14.89
C SER A 131 4.15 2.35 -14.93
N PHE A 132 4.34 1.07 -14.61
CA PHE A 132 5.69 0.49 -14.44
C PHE A 132 5.89 -0.81 -15.21
N ILE A 133 6.97 -0.88 -15.98
CA ILE A 133 7.43 -2.13 -16.62
C ILE A 133 8.52 -2.73 -15.74
N LEU A 134 8.15 -3.78 -15.00
CA LEU A 134 9.04 -4.44 -14.05
C LEU A 134 10.06 -5.32 -14.79
N LYS A 135 11.27 -5.47 -14.23
CA LYS A 135 12.32 -6.31 -14.85
C LYS A 135 11.84 -7.72 -15.19
N GLY A 136 11.92 -8.06 -16.47
CA GLY A 136 11.51 -9.36 -17.00
C GLY A 136 10.03 -9.44 -17.37
N LYS A 137 9.30 -8.32 -17.32
CA LYS A 137 7.94 -8.17 -17.82
C LYS A 137 7.95 -7.27 -19.06
N ASN A 138 7.00 -7.54 -19.96
CA ASN A 138 6.84 -6.82 -21.23
C ASN A 138 5.54 -6.02 -21.29
N VAL A 139 4.77 -6.03 -20.19
CA VAL A 139 3.53 -5.27 -20.03
C VAL A 139 3.69 -4.31 -18.86
N PRO A 140 3.12 -3.10 -18.95
CA PRO A 140 3.09 -2.18 -17.84
C PRO A 140 2.10 -2.66 -16.77
N TYR A 141 2.41 -2.33 -15.52
CA TYR A 141 1.54 -2.49 -14.37
C TYR A 141 1.18 -1.11 -13.85
N GLU A 142 -0.12 -0.80 -13.77
CA GLU A 142 -0.61 0.35 -13.02
C GLU A 142 -0.47 0.05 -11.53
N LEU A 143 0.30 0.87 -10.83
CA LEU A 143 0.61 0.70 -9.42
C LEU A 143 -0.02 1.79 -8.58
N TYR A 144 -0.47 1.40 -7.39
CA TYR A 144 -1.11 2.25 -6.40
C TYR A 144 -0.44 2.05 -5.05
N GLU A 145 -0.31 3.13 -4.29
CA GLU A 145 -0.04 3.02 -2.86
C GLU A 145 -1.37 2.90 -2.14
N VAL A 146 -1.47 1.92 -1.25
CA VAL A 146 -2.57 1.81 -0.30
C VAL A 146 -2.10 2.34 1.05
N TYR A 147 -2.91 3.18 1.68
CA TYR A 147 -2.51 3.83 2.91
C TYR A 147 -3.67 4.12 3.86
N ASP A 148 -3.31 4.28 5.13
CA ASP A 148 -4.16 4.89 6.15
C ASP A 148 -3.81 6.37 6.28
N LEU A 149 -4.83 7.22 6.20
CA LEU A 149 -4.71 8.66 6.33
C LEU A 149 -4.06 9.06 7.67
N ASN A 150 -4.31 8.31 8.75
CA ASN A 150 -3.70 8.54 10.06
C ASN A 150 -2.17 8.45 10.03
N TRP A 151 -1.59 7.70 9.09
CA TRP A 151 -0.12 7.61 8.97
C TRP A 151 0.50 8.96 8.60
N TYR A 152 -0.18 9.71 7.73
CA TYR A 152 0.25 11.02 7.22
C TYR A 152 -0.15 12.17 8.14
N LEU A 153 -1.38 12.14 8.67
CA LEU A 153 -1.91 13.22 9.52
C LEU A 153 -1.15 13.47 10.83
N ARG A 154 -0.17 12.62 11.15
CA ARG A 154 0.81 12.87 12.24
C ARG A 154 1.77 14.02 11.94
N HIS A 155 1.93 14.38 10.67
CA HIS A 155 2.96 15.32 10.21
C HIS A 155 2.44 16.41 9.27
N GLU A 156 1.19 16.33 8.83
CA GLU A 156 0.53 17.31 7.95
C GLU A 156 -0.97 17.35 8.23
N THR A 157 -1.63 18.43 7.82
CA THR A 157 -3.10 18.57 7.88
C THR A 157 -3.77 17.81 6.72
N LEU A 158 -5.08 17.54 6.84
CA LEU A 158 -5.85 16.91 5.76
C LEU A 158 -5.78 17.71 4.46
N LYS A 159 -5.92 19.03 4.56
CA LYS A 159 -5.84 19.92 3.41
C LYS A 159 -4.47 19.85 2.72
N GLU A 160 -3.38 19.93 3.49
CA GLU A 160 -2.01 19.79 2.93
C GLU A 160 -1.80 18.42 2.28
N HIS A 161 -2.36 17.35 2.88
CA HIS A 161 -2.30 16.01 2.31
C HIS A 161 -3.03 15.94 0.96
N GLU A 162 -4.26 16.42 0.89
CA GLU A 162 -5.07 16.43 -0.34
C GLU A 162 -4.42 17.27 -1.46
N GLU A 163 -3.94 18.47 -1.12
CA GLU A 163 -3.21 19.34 -2.06
C GLU A 163 -1.94 18.64 -2.58
N LYS A 164 -1.22 17.91 -1.71
CA LYS A 164 -0.04 17.14 -2.11
C LYS A 164 -0.40 15.97 -3.05
N LEU A 165 -1.49 15.25 -2.79
CA LEU A 165 -1.95 14.16 -3.66
C LEU A 165 -2.33 14.70 -5.04
N GLU A 166 -3.06 15.81 -5.08
CA GLU A 166 -3.48 16.44 -6.33
C GLU A 166 -2.28 16.99 -7.11
N ALA A 167 -1.33 17.64 -6.43
CA ALA A 167 -0.09 18.08 -7.05
C ALA A 167 0.71 16.90 -7.61
N PHE A 168 0.76 15.77 -6.90
CA PHE A 168 1.41 14.56 -7.42
C PHE A 168 0.70 14.01 -8.66
N ARG A 169 -0.64 13.95 -8.65
CA ARG A 169 -1.48 13.54 -9.79
C ARG A 169 -1.21 14.37 -11.04
N VAL A 170 -1.18 15.70 -10.91
CA VAL A 170 -0.82 16.64 -11.99
C VAL A 170 0.60 16.36 -12.50
N GLY A 171 1.55 16.04 -11.61
CA GLY A 171 2.89 15.65 -12.00
C GLY A 171 2.92 14.39 -12.88
N LEU A 172 2.07 13.39 -12.58
CA LEU A 172 1.93 12.18 -13.41
C LEU A 172 1.34 12.49 -14.79
N GLU A 173 0.37 13.40 -14.88
CA GLU A 173 -0.20 13.84 -16.16
C GLU A 173 0.86 14.54 -17.02
N LEU A 174 1.62 15.46 -16.45
CA LEU A 174 2.73 16.12 -17.14
C LEU A 174 3.84 15.13 -17.55
N PHE A 175 4.07 14.09 -16.75
CA PHE A 175 5.03 13.05 -17.09
C PHE A 175 4.59 12.17 -18.26
N SER A 176 3.29 12.12 -18.60
CA SER A 176 2.76 11.18 -19.59
C SER A 176 3.04 11.53 -21.06
N ASP A 177 3.63 12.70 -21.35
CA ASP A 177 4.02 13.12 -22.70
C ASP A 177 5.46 13.67 -22.69
N MET A 178 6.28 13.24 -23.66
CA MET A 178 7.65 13.71 -23.83
C MET A 178 7.75 15.24 -23.95
N LYS A 179 6.77 15.89 -24.57
CA LYS A 179 6.75 17.36 -24.75
C LYS A 179 6.61 18.10 -23.43
N THR A 180 5.97 17.49 -22.44
CA THR A 180 5.70 18.07 -21.12
C THR A 180 6.71 17.62 -20.06
N LEU A 181 7.65 16.72 -20.37
CA LEU A 181 8.73 16.31 -19.45
C LEU A 181 9.48 17.47 -18.79
N PRO A 182 9.83 18.59 -19.49
CA PRO A 182 10.47 19.74 -18.83
C PRO A 182 9.58 20.40 -17.77
N ALA A 183 8.28 20.47 -18.03
CA ALA A 183 7.30 20.97 -17.06
C ALA A 183 7.14 19.98 -15.89
N ALA A 184 7.08 18.68 -16.17
CA ALA A 184 7.00 17.63 -15.15
C ALA A 184 8.21 17.66 -14.21
N LEU A 185 9.44 17.79 -14.75
CA LEU A 185 10.65 17.89 -13.96
C LEU A 185 10.60 19.08 -13.00
N ARG A 186 10.26 20.27 -13.53
CA ARG A 186 10.15 21.48 -12.69
C ARG A 186 9.10 21.31 -11.60
N HIS A 187 7.95 20.72 -11.94
CA HIS A 187 6.86 20.46 -11.02
C HIS A 187 7.27 19.50 -9.89
N PHE A 188 7.87 18.36 -10.23
CA PHE A 188 8.35 17.40 -9.23
C PHE A 188 9.50 17.95 -8.38
N GLN A 189 10.37 18.81 -8.94
CA GLN A 189 11.42 19.47 -8.16
C GLN A 189 10.84 20.41 -7.10
N GLN A 190 9.81 21.19 -7.46
CA GLN A 190 9.10 22.05 -6.52
C GLN A 190 8.39 21.22 -5.45
N LEU A 191 7.71 20.15 -5.85
CA LEU A 191 6.99 19.26 -4.94
C LEU A 191 7.95 18.54 -3.98
N HIS A 192 9.09 18.05 -4.48
CA HIS A 192 10.12 17.42 -3.65
C HIS A 192 10.76 18.41 -2.68
N ALA A 193 11.00 19.66 -3.10
CA ALA A 193 11.52 20.70 -2.21
C ALA A 193 10.55 21.03 -1.07
N ALA A 194 9.24 21.01 -1.34
CA ALA A 194 8.20 21.20 -0.32
C ALA A 194 8.04 19.97 0.59
N HIS A 195 8.23 18.75 0.06
CA HIS A 195 8.02 17.50 0.79
C HIS A 195 9.22 16.54 0.68
N PRO A 196 10.37 16.87 1.28
CA PRO A 196 11.62 16.13 1.08
C PRO A 196 11.60 14.68 1.63
N ARG A 197 10.62 14.32 2.45
CA ARG A 197 10.46 12.97 3.00
C ARG A 197 9.79 11.98 2.02
N GLU A 198 9.12 12.49 0.99
CA GLU A 198 8.42 11.67 0.00
C GLU A 198 9.38 11.30 -1.13
N ALA A 199 10.05 10.15 -1.00
CA ALA A 199 11.11 9.75 -1.91
C ALA A 199 10.64 9.55 -3.37
N ILE A 200 9.36 9.23 -3.56
CA ILE A 200 8.76 9.10 -4.89
C ILE A 200 8.83 10.38 -5.73
N MET A 201 8.81 11.56 -5.11
CA MET A 201 8.90 12.83 -5.85
C MET A 201 10.30 12.99 -6.47
N ASN A 202 11.34 12.63 -5.73
CA ASN A 202 12.71 12.61 -6.23
C ASN A 202 12.91 11.49 -7.27
N PHE A 203 12.24 10.34 -7.10
CA PHE A 203 12.23 9.29 -8.10
C PHE A 203 11.72 9.82 -9.45
N TYR A 204 10.61 10.55 -9.47
CA TYR A 204 10.09 11.17 -10.69
C TYR A 204 11.00 12.27 -11.25
N CYS A 205 11.70 13.04 -10.41
CA CYS A 205 12.73 13.97 -10.89
C CYS A 205 13.81 13.23 -11.71
N LYS A 206 14.32 12.10 -11.18
CA LYS A 206 15.32 11.27 -11.87
C LYS A 206 14.76 10.66 -13.14
N ALA A 207 13.51 10.19 -13.12
CA ALA A 207 12.84 9.64 -14.30
C ALA A 207 12.72 10.68 -15.42
N CYS A 208 12.28 11.90 -15.08
CA CYS A 208 12.21 12.99 -16.06
C CYS A 208 13.58 13.28 -16.69
N GLN A 209 14.64 13.34 -15.87
CA GLN A 209 15.99 13.61 -16.35
C GLN A 209 16.55 12.50 -17.25
N ALA A 210 16.29 11.24 -16.91
CA ALA A 210 16.68 10.10 -17.73
C ALA A 210 15.98 10.16 -19.11
N TYR A 211 14.67 10.35 -19.11
CA TYR A 211 13.85 10.26 -20.30
C TYR A 211 13.93 11.49 -21.21
N MET A 212 14.35 12.65 -20.71
CA MET A 212 14.69 13.80 -21.57
C MET A 212 15.83 13.53 -22.55
N ASN A 213 16.74 12.60 -22.20
CA ASN A 213 17.93 12.30 -23.00
C ASN A 213 17.79 10.98 -23.77
N GLU A 214 16.64 10.30 -23.65
CA GLU A 214 16.38 9.00 -24.24
C GLU A 214 15.39 9.12 -25.41
N LYS A 215 15.54 8.22 -26.39
CA LYS A 215 14.55 8.06 -27.46
C LYS A 215 13.49 7.06 -27.01
N LEU A 216 12.38 7.58 -26.49
CA LEU A 216 11.21 6.78 -26.11
C LEU A 216 10.32 6.48 -27.33
N PRO A 217 9.42 5.48 -27.25
CA PRO A 217 8.38 5.24 -28.25
C PRO A 217 7.46 6.45 -28.45
N ASP A 218 6.96 6.65 -29.68
CA ASP A 218 6.04 7.75 -30.00
C ASP A 218 4.70 7.64 -29.25
N ASP A 219 4.32 6.43 -28.85
CA ASP A 219 3.09 6.10 -28.13
C ASP A 219 3.30 5.92 -26.61
N TRP A 220 4.46 6.33 -26.09
CA TRP A 220 4.77 6.29 -24.67
C TRP A 220 3.78 7.14 -23.85
N LYS A 221 3.29 6.60 -22.73
CA LYS A 221 2.25 7.21 -21.88
C LYS A 221 2.67 7.30 -20.42
N GLY A 222 3.97 7.48 -20.18
CA GLY A 222 4.51 7.58 -18.82
C GLY A 222 4.94 6.25 -18.21
N GLU A 223 5.14 5.19 -19.00
CA GLU A 223 5.65 3.91 -18.50
C GLU A 223 7.11 4.04 -18.04
N ILE A 224 7.40 3.64 -16.81
CA ILE A 224 8.76 3.63 -16.26
C ILE A 224 9.29 2.21 -16.21
N LYS A 225 10.42 1.97 -16.88
CA LYS A 225 11.13 0.69 -16.82
C LYS A 225 11.98 0.64 -15.56
N THR A 226 11.87 -0.46 -14.81
CA THR A 226 12.62 -0.64 -13.56
C THR A 226 13.44 -1.92 -13.55
N ASP A 227 14.55 -1.87 -12.83
CA ASP A 227 15.45 -3.01 -12.64
C ASP A 227 14.95 -3.96 -11.53
N LYS A 228 15.84 -4.82 -11.01
CA LYS A 228 15.48 -5.73 -9.91
C LYS A 228 15.36 -5.04 -8.56
N SER A 229 16.04 -3.91 -8.39
CA SER A 229 16.18 -3.12 -7.17
C SER A 229 15.14 -2.02 -7.06
N GLY A 230 14.44 -1.72 -8.16
CA GLY A 230 13.45 -0.65 -8.25
C GLY A 230 14.01 0.65 -8.82
N ASP A 231 15.24 0.62 -9.36
CA ASP A 231 15.87 1.76 -10.01
C ASP A 231 15.42 1.86 -11.48
N ILE A 232 15.46 3.07 -12.02
CA ILE A 232 15.08 3.36 -13.42
C ILE A 232 16.15 2.79 -14.35
N LEU A 233 15.70 2.12 -15.41
CA LEU A 233 16.54 1.59 -16.48
C LEU A 233 16.71 2.59 -17.63
#